data_AF-A0A1A2EN59-F1
#
_entry.id   AF-A0A1A2EN59-F1
#
_cell.length_a   1.000
_cell.length_b   1.000
_cell.length_c   1.000
_cell.angle_alpha   90.00
_cell.angle_beta   90.00
_cell.angle_gamma   90.00
#
_symmetry.space_group_name_H-M   'P 1'
#
loop_
_entity.id
_entity.type
_entity.pdbx_description
1 polymer ?
#
loop_
_entity_poly.entity_id
_entity_poly.type
_entity_poly.pdbx_seq_one_letter_code
_entity_poly.pdbx_strand_id
1 'polypeptide(L)'
;MAADAPVVIAGAGPNGLMLACELALAGVRPVVLDGLPGPSSEPKANGLVGQVVRTLDLRGLYNRFSGVAGPPQPVPAWMFSGMALDLSLSFSDARANPMYVLPVAQPQLVRLLVERAAELGVAVRWGHRLTGLDARDDTVLATVTSAHGDYEVATDYLVGADGGRSIVRKTAGIAFPGTTAPTVARLAHVQIPESLRAADRSLAIPGVGRIAHGHNRFDRGMVLFGEFEPGRALLATLEFGPTTDSGPMTITELRESLQRILDVDIAVGEPLGPGPHALRRIDGQNSRQAERYRAGRVLLLGDAAHVHSAMGGPGLNLGLQDTVNLGWKLAAQINGWAPEGLLDTYESERQPLGQRVMMHSMAQTALISPGPQVGALRELFGELIAIPQVSAHIAELLAGTDIRYHVGDDHRLSGWQVPDLTFDDGRRVAALLHRGRAVLLDLADGTAATVARPWAGRVDAIRAALPEPPAAALLIRPDGYIAWATDAFDAGQQPVLEAALARWFGAPRR
;
A
#
# COMPACT_ATOMS: atom_id res chain seq x y z
N MET A 1 -26.47 12.23 19.82
CA MET A 1 -27.17 10.92 19.73
C MET A 1 -26.14 9.84 20.03
N ALA A 2 -26.49 8.73 20.68
CA ALA A 2 -25.53 7.64 20.83
C ALA A 2 -25.19 7.06 19.44
N ALA A 3 -23.92 6.79 19.15
CA ALA A 3 -23.51 6.23 17.88
C ALA A 3 -24.00 4.78 17.74
N ASP A 4 -24.50 4.42 16.56
CA ASP A 4 -24.90 3.05 16.22
C ASP A 4 -23.67 2.14 16.01
N ALA A 5 -22.56 2.73 15.59
CA ALA A 5 -21.27 2.08 15.42
C ALA A 5 -20.11 3.02 15.80
N PRO A 6 -19.00 2.53 16.36
CA PRO A 6 -17.86 3.39 16.67
C PRO A 6 -17.17 3.91 15.39
N VAL A 7 -17.14 3.09 14.33
CA VAL A 7 -16.52 3.46 13.05
C VAL A 7 -17.34 2.89 11.89
N VAL A 8 -17.62 3.73 10.90
CA VAL A 8 -18.13 3.32 9.59
C VAL A 8 -17.01 3.46 8.56
N ILE A 9 -16.78 2.40 7.77
CA ILE A 9 -15.84 2.40 6.66
C ILE A 9 -16.65 2.34 5.36
N ALA A 10 -16.50 3.34 4.50
CA ALA A 10 -17.13 3.39 3.19
C ALA A 10 -16.21 2.78 2.14
N GLY A 11 -16.52 1.58 1.67
CA GLY A 11 -15.75 0.81 0.69
C GLY A 11 -15.15 -0.47 1.28
N ALA A 12 -15.49 -1.62 0.71
CA ALA A 12 -14.93 -2.93 1.03
C ALA A 12 -13.88 -3.38 0.00
N GLY A 13 -13.11 -2.41 -0.54
CA GLY A 13 -11.87 -2.70 -1.25
C GLY A 13 -10.75 -3.17 -0.29
N PRO A 14 -9.56 -3.50 -0.80
CA PRO A 14 -8.45 -3.99 0.02
C PRO A 14 -8.13 -3.09 1.21
N ASN A 15 -8.10 -1.76 1.00
CA ASN A 15 -7.77 -0.81 2.05
C ASN A 15 -8.84 -0.75 3.14
N GLY A 16 -10.13 -0.72 2.77
CA GLY A 16 -11.22 -0.70 3.75
C GLY A 16 -11.30 -1.99 4.57
N LEU A 17 -11.11 -3.14 3.93
CA LEU A 17 -11.08 -4.44 4.60
C LEU A 17 -9.87 -4.61 5.53
N MET A 18 -8.69 -4.17 5.10
CA MET A 18 -7.50 -4.22 5.94
C MET A 18 -7.62 -3.27 7.14
N LEU A 19 -8.13 -2.05 6.95
CA LEU A 19 -8.44 -1.14 8.08
C LEU A 19 -9.44 -1.76 9.05
N ALA A 20 -10.46 -2.44 8.53
CA ALA A 20 -11.41 -3.17 9.36
C ALA A 20 -10.74 -4.23 10.25
N CYS A 21 -9.79 -4.98 9.68
CA CYS A 21 -9.00 -5.95 10.42
C CYS A 21 -8.12 -5.28 11.49
N GLU A 22 -7.46 -4.17 11.16
CA GLU A 22 -6.61 -3.44 12.11
C GLU A 22 -7.41 -2.88 13.30
N LEU A 23 -8.60 -2.31 13.04
CA LEU A 23 -9.49 -1.84 14.10
C LEU A 23 -9.95 -3.00 15.00
N ALA A 24 -10.31 -4.14 14.40
CA ALA A 24 -10.78 -5.30 15.14
C ALA A 24 -9.68 -5.96 15.99
N LEU A 25 -8.43 -5.98 15.52
CA LEU A 25 -7.27 -6.38 16.33
C LEU A 25 -7.11 -5.51 17.58
N ALA A 26 -7.43 -4.22 17.48
CA ALA A 26 -7.41 -3.26 18.57
C ALA A 26 -8.73 -3.17 19.37
N GLY A 27 -9.65 -4.13 19.16
CA GLY A 27 -10.90 -4.25 19.92
C GLY A 27 -12.05 -3.35 19.46
N VAL A 28 -11.92 -2.65 18.34
CA VAL A 28 -12.98 -1.82 17.75
C VAL A 28 -13.64 -2.57 16.61
N ARG A 29 -14.97 -2.77 16.66
CA ARG A 29 -15.73 -3.43 15.57
C ARG A 29 -16.33 -2.38 14.63
N PRO A 30 -15.78 -2.16 13.43
CA PRO A 30 -16.37 -1.24 12.47
C PRO A 30 -17.54 -1.87 11.71
N VAL A 31 -18.35 -1.03 11.08
CA VAL A 31 -19.28 -1.41 10.02
C VAL A 31 -18.67 -1.05 8.68
N VAL A 32 -18.47 -2.04 7.80
CA VAL A 32 -17.99 -1.80 6.43
C VAL A 32 -19.18 -1.77 5.48
N LEU A 33 -19.30 -0.71 4.67
CA LEU A 33 -20.37 -0.52 3.68
C LEU A 33 -19.78 -0.59 2.27
N ASP A 34 -20.34 -1.43 1.40
CA ASP A 34 -19.99 -1.44 -0.03
C ASP A 34 -21.22 -1.55 -0.91
N GLY A 35 -21.26 -0.78 -1.99
CA GLY A 35 -22.39 -0.77 -2.93
C GLY A 35 -22.41 -1.98 -3.87
N LEU A 36 -21.34 -2.77 -3.96
CA LEU A 36 -21.32 -4.03 -4.68
C LEU A 36 -22.03 -5.13 -3.88
N PRO A 37 -22.72 -6.09 -4.54
CA PRO A 37 -23.41 -7.18 -3.85
C PRO A 37 -22.47 -8.24 -3.25
N GLY A 38 -21.16 -8.12 -3.48
CA GLY A 38 -20.13 -9.01 -2.97
C GLY A 38 -18.73 -8.55 -3.39
N PRO A 39 -17.68 -9.30 -3.01
CA PRO A 39 -16.30 -9.02 -3.39
C PRO A 39 -16.15 -8.86 -4.91
N SER A 40 -15.50 -7.77 -5.35
CA SER A 40 -15.23 -7.55 -6.77
C SER A 40 -14.28 -8.63 -7.30
N SER A 41 -14.63 -9.17 -8.48
CA SER A 41 -13.81 -10.14 -9.19
C SER A 41 -12.87 -9.49 -10.22
N GLU A 42 -12.89 -8.15 -10.32
CA GLU A 42 -12.10 -7.39 -11.30
C GLU A 42 -10.57 -7.45 -11.02
N PRO A 43 -9.74 -7.93 -11.96
CA PRO A 43 -8.29 -7.98 -11.79
C PRO A 43 -7.66 -6.59 -12.01
N LYS A 44 -7.62 -5.77 -10.95
CA LYS A 44 -7.06 -4.41 -10.99
C LYS A 44 -5.56 -4.36 -10.71
N ALA A 45 -5.08 -5.13 -9.73
CA ALA A 45 -3.67 -5.29 -9.39
C ALA A 45 -3.25 -6.77 -9.40
N ASN A 46 -1.97 -7.01 -9.69
CA ASN A 46 -1.39 -8.36 -9.86
C ASN A 46 -0.42 -8.76 -8.73
N GLY A 47 -0.19 -7.89 -7.76
CA GLY A 47 0.69 -8.16 -6.63
C GLY A 47 0.96 -6.93 -5.78
N LEU A 48 1.70 -7.17 -4.70
CA LEU A 48 2.18 -6.15 -3.79
C LEU A 48 3.71 -6.02 -3.90
N VAL A 49 4.20 -4.81 -3.70
CA VAL A 49 5.62 -4.47 -3.87
C VAL A 49 6.10 -3.57 -2.73
N GLY A 50 7.31 -3.81 -2.26
CA GLY A 50 7.96 -3.00 -1.24
C GLY A 50 7.51 -3.31 0.19
N GLN A 51 7.47 -2.30 1.05
CA GLN A 51 7.32 -2.51 2.50
C GLN A 51 5.99 -3.10 2.94
N VAL A 52 4.93 -2.96 2.13
CA VAL A 52 3.64 -3.55 2.46
C VAL A 52 3.73 -5.08 2.64
N VAL A 53 4.66 -5.75 1.95
CA VAL A 53 4.87 -7.20 2.10
C VAL A 53 5.42 -7.53 3.49
N ARG A 54 6.39 -6.75 3.99
CA ARG A 54 6.85 -6.85 5.38
C ARG A 54 5.73 -6.53 6.36
N THR A 55 4.91 -5.52 6.08
CA THR A 55 3.76 -5.17 6.91
C THR A 55 2.76 -6.32 7.03
N LEU A 56 2.52 -7.09 5.97
CA LEU A 56 1.69 -8.30 6.05
C LEU A 56 2.34 -9.39 6.93
N ASP A 57 3.66 -9.51 6.91
CA ASP A 57 4.40 -10.41 7.81
C ASP A 57 4.30 -9.96 9.27
N LEU A 58 4.39 -8.65 9.55
CA LEU A 58 4.13 -8.07 10.88
C LEU A 58 2.70 -8.33 11.39
N ARG A 59 1.79 -8.80 10.53
CA ARG A 59 0.41 -9.21 10.86
C ARG A 59 0.17 -10.71 10.78
N GLY A 60 1.20 -11.50 10.49
CA GLY A 60 1.09 -12.95 10.29
C GLY A 60 0.27 -13.33 9.06
N LEU A 61 0.06 -12.40 8.14
CA LEU A 61 -0.75 -12.60 6.93
C LEU A 61 0.10 -13.05 5.73
N TYR A 62 1.41 -12.80 5.75
CA TYR A 62 2.31 -13.11 4.62
C TYR A 62 2.19 -14.57 4.16
N ASN A 63 2.43 -15.56 5.04
CA ASN A 63 2.39 -16.98 4.67
C ASN A 63 1.03 -17.41 4.10
N ARG A 64 -0.07 -16.90 4.68
CA ARG A 64 -1.43 -17.19 4.19
C ARG A 64 -1.65 -16.62 2.80
N PHE A 65 -1.14 -15.42 2.54
CA PHE A 65 -1.38 -14.71 1.28
C PHE A 65 -0.42 -15.18 0.18
N SER A 66 0.79 -15.60 0.54
CA SER A 66 1.80 -16.10 -0.39
C SER A 66 1.68 -17.60 -0.68
N GLY A 67 1.15 -18.39 0.26
CA GLY A 67 1.22 -19.85 0.24
C GLY A 67 2.62 -20.40 0.49
N VAL A 68 3.58 -19.55 0.88
CA VAL A 68 4.98 -19.90 1.12
C VAL A 68 5.26 -19.84 2.62
N ALA A 69 5.96 -20.84 3.15
CA ALA A 69 6.39 -20.84 4.54
C ALA A 69 7.68 -20.02 4.72
N GLY A 70 7.75 -19.26 5.82
CA GLY A 70 8.93 -18.49 6.21
C GLY A 70 8.81 -16.99 5.95
N PRO A 71 9.88 -16.21 6.24
CA PRO A 71 9.87 -14.77 6.03
C PRO A 71 9.75 -14.38 4.56
N PRO A 72 9.17 -13.22 4.23
CA PRO A 72 9.34 -12.63 2.91
C PRO A 72 10.81 -12.40 2.61
N GLN A 73 11.24 -12.73 1.38
CA GLN A 73 12.60 -12.51 0.89
C GLN A 73 12.63 -11.34 -0.09
N PRO A 74 13.66 -10.49 -0.06
CA PRO A 74 13.78 -9.41 -1.02
C PRO A 74 14.10 -9.94 -2.42
N VAL A 75 13.70 -9.20 -3.45
CA VAL A 75 14.00 -9.55 -4.84
C VAL A 75 15.31 -8.90 -5.29
N PRO A 76 16.16 -9.61 -6.08
CA PRO A 76 17.47 -9.09 -6.49
C PRO A 76 17.39 -8.05 -7.60
N ALA A 77 16.21 -7.86 -8.19
CA ALA A 77 16.01 -6.89 -9.25
C ALA A 77 14.56 -6.36 -9.25
N TRP A 78 14.41 -5.15 -9.77
CA TRP A 78 13.10 -4.57 -10.06
C TRP A 78 13.17 -3.70 -11.32
N MET A 79 12.20 -2.80 -11.50
CA MET A 79 12.16 -1.90 -12.65
C MET A 79 11.73 -0.49 -12.28
N PHE A 80 12.24 0.48 -13.03
CA PHE A 80 11.80 1.88 -12.99
C PHE A 80 11.61 2.40 -14.41
N SER A 81 10.37 2.75 -14.78
CA SER A 81 10.04 3.20 -16.15
C SER A 81 10.57 2.27 -17.28
N GLY A 82 10.41 0.96 -17.09
CA GLY A 82 10.87 -0.05 -18.05
C GLY A 82 12.39 -0.30 -18.06
N MET A 83 13.17 0.39 -17.24
CA MET A 83 14.60 0.14 -17.07
C MET A 83 14.82 -0.82 -15.91
N ALA A 84 15.72 -1.79 -16.09
CA ALA A 84 16.05 -2.76 -15.05
C ALA A 84 16.84 -2.09 -13.92
N LEU A 85 16.45 -2.38 -12.68
CA LEU A 85 17.19 -2.03 -11.47
C LEU A 85 17.84 -3.32 -10.95
N ASP A 86 19.17 -3.40 -11.00
CA ASP A 86 19.92 -4.48 -10.35
C ASP A 86 20.19 -4.11 -8.89
N LEU A 87 19.66 -4.93 -7.98
CA LEU A 87 19.75 -4.71 -6.53
C LEU A 87 20.73 -5.68 -5.86
N SER A 88 21.37 -6.57 -6.63
CA SER A 88 22.27 -7.61 -6.10
C SER A 88 23.53 -7.05 -5.43
N LEU A 89 24.02 -5.89 -5.92
CA LEU A 89 25.20 -5.19 -5.38
C LEU A 89 24.86 -3.85 -4.74
N SER A 90 23.57 -3.51 -4.63
CA SER A 90 23.09 -2.20 -4.17
C SER A 90 22.97 -2.10 -2.65
N PHE A 91 23.07 -3.22 -1.94
CA PHE A 91 22.82 -3.35 -0.51
C PHE A 91 23.95 -4.13 0.18
N SER A 92 24.07 -3.94 1.50
CA SER A 92 25.09 -4.58 2.34
C SER A 92 24.46 -5.04 3.66
N ASP A 93 25.22 -5.73 4.51
CA ASP A 93 24.71 -6.17 5.84
C ASP A 93 24.21 -4.99 6.69
N ALA A 94 24.75 -3.78 6.48
CA ALA A 94 24.33 -2.57 7.18
C ALA A 94 23.08 -1.88 6.58
N ARG A 95 22.68 -2.22 5.35
CA ARG A 95 21.54 -1.61 4.64
C ARG A 95 20.80 -2.69 3.86
N ALA A 96 19.67 -3.15 4.40
CA ALA A 96 18.89 -4.22 3.80
C ALA A 96 18.10 -3.75 2.55
N ASN A 97 17.98 -4.65 1.57
CA ASN A 97 17.15 -4.43 0.38
C ASN A 97 15.65 -4.32 0.77
N PRO A 98 14.98 -3.19 0.48
CA PRO A 98 13.58 -2.97 0.87
C PRO A 98 12.57 -3.48 -0.16
N MET A 99 13.02 -4.03 -1.30
CA MET A 99 12.15 -4.49 -2.37
C MET A 99 11.73 -5.93 -2.17
N TYR A 100 10.49 -6.12 -1.75
CA TYR A 100 9.82 -7.41 -1.63
C TYR A 100 8.69 -7.50 -2.65
N VAL A 101 8.37 -8.70 -3.12
CA VAL A 101 7.27 -8.92 -4.06
C VAL A 101 6.37 -10.04 -3.54
N LEU A 102 5.07 -9.77 -3.51
CA LEU A 102 4.05 -10.77 -3.26
C LEU A 102 3.15 -10.86 -4.50
N PRO A 103 3.30 -11.89 -5.34
CA PRO A 103 2.39 -12.09 -6.48
C PRO A 103 1.03 -12.56 -5.96
N VAL A 104 0.10 -11.61 -5.83
CA VAL A 104 -1.28 -11.87 -5.40
C VAL A 104 -2.23 -10.98 -6.20
N ALA A 105 -3.12 -11.61 -6.96
CA ALA A 105 -4.13 -10.89 -7.69
C ALA A 105 -5.10 -10.20 -6.70
N GLN A 106 -5.52 -8.98 -7.01
CA GLN A 106 -6.38 -8.21 -6.11
C GLN A 106 -7.67 -8.95 -5.69
N PRO A 107 -8.39 -9.69 -6.57
CA PRO A 107 -9.56 -10.47 -6.15
C PRO A 107 -9.22 -11.52 -5.07
N GLN A 108 -8.07 -12.18 -5.17
CA GLN A 108 -7.61 -13.13 -4.15
C GLN A 108 -7.28 -12.40 -2.84
N LEU A 109 -6.59 -11.27 -2.90
CA LEU A 109 -6.31 -10.43 -1.73
C LEU A 109 -7.60 -9.99 -1.03
N VAL A 110 -8.60 -9.51 -1.78
CA VAL A 110 -9.90 -9.10 -1.23
C VAL A 110 -10.58 -10.30 -0.55
N ARG A 111 -10.61 -11.46 -1.19
CA ARG A 111 -11.19 -12.67 -0.58
C ARG A 111 -10.52 -13.02 0.75
N LEU A 112 -9.18 -13.05 0.79
CA LEU A 112 -8.42 -13.36 2.01
C LEU A 112 -8.65 -12.33 3.11
N LEU A 113 -8.80 -11.05 2.76
CA LEU A 113 -9.13 -9.99 3.72
C LEU A 113 -10.57 -10.07 4.22
N VAL A 114 -11.54 -10.49 3.38
CA VAL A 114 -12.92 -10.75 3.81
C VAL A 114 -12.96 -11.91 4.81
N GLU A 115 -12.25 -13.00 4.52
CA GLU A 115 -12.13 -14.14 5.45
C GLU A 115 -11.51 -13.69 6.78
N ARG A 116 -10.43 -12.91 6.71
CA ARG A 116 -9.77 -12.37 7.90
C ARG A 116 -10.68 -11.44 8.71
N ALA A 117 -11.43 -10.57 8.04
CA ALA A 117 -12.39 -9.69 8.68
C ALA A 117 -13.49 -10.50 9.39
N ALA A 118 -13.98 -11.58 8.77
CA ALA A 118 -14.96 -12.48 9.37
C ALA A 118 -14.41 -13.23 10.60
N GLU A 119 -13.17 -13.72 10.56
CA GLU A 119 -12.49 -14.34 11.70
C GLU A 119 -12.37 -13.39 12.91
N LEU A 120 -12.20 -12.10 12.63
CA LEU A 120 -12.14 -11.04 13.64
C LEU A 120 -13.54 -10.55 14.06
N GLY A 121 -14.61 -11.09 13.46
CA GLY A 121 -16.01 -10.76 13.71
C GLY A 121 -16.39 -9.35 13.24
N VAL A 122 -15.82 -8.89 12.13
CA VAL A 122 -16.23 -7.67 11.43
C VAL A 122 -17.37 -7.99 10.47
N ALA A 123 -18.41 -7.17 10.49
CA ALA A 123 -19.54 -7.27 9.56
C ALA A 123 -19.30 -6.38 8.32
N VAL A 124 -19.30 -7.00 7.14
CA VAL A 124 -19.32 -6.30 5.85
C VAL A 124 -20.73 -6.31 5.29
N ARG A 125 -21.29 -5.14 5.02
CA ARG A 125 -22.62 -4.96 4.43
C ARG A 125 -22.47 -4.73 2.92
N TRP A 126 -22.61 -5.81 2.16
CA TRP A 126 -22.59 -5.80 0.70
C TRP A 126 -23.93 -5.36 0.12
N GLY A 127 -23.92 -4.53 -0.92
CA GLY A 127 -25.12 -3.91 -1.50
C GLY A 127 -25.62 -2.69 -0.72
N HIS A 128 -24.81 -2.18 0.21
CA HIS A 128 -25.10 -1.00 1.03
C HIS A 128 -24.15 0.14 0.63
N ARG A 129 -24.67 1.06 -0.18
CA ARG A 129 -23.89 2.16 -0.73
C ARG A 129 -24.03 3.39 0.17
N LEU A 130 -22.93 3.92 0.68
CA LEU A 130 -22.93 5.28 1.22
C LEU A 130 -23.28 6.25 0.09
N THR A 131 -24.25 7.13 0.30
CA THR A 131 -24.72 8.13 -0.67
C THR A 131 -24.66 9.56 -0.14
N GLY A 132 -24.60 9.73 1.18
CA GLY A 132 -24.46 11.02 1.85
C GLY A 132 -23.77 10.90 3.20
N LEU A 133 -23.26 12.02 3.71
CA LEU A 133 -22.82 12.13 5.09
C LEU A 133 -23.02 13.55 5.61
N ASP A 134 -23.36 13.68 6.89
CA ASP A 134 -23.48 14.93 7.64
C ASP A 134 -22.55 14.85 8.86
N ALA A 135 -21.45 15.59 8.81
CA ALA A 135 -20.45 15.60 9.87
C ALA A 135 -20.78 16.69 10.90
N ARG A 136 -20.98 16.28 12.14
CA ARG A 136 -21.27 17.14 13.29
C ARG A 136 -20.10 17.10 14.28
N ASP A 137 -20.16 17.92 15.33
CA ASP A 137 -19.07 18.03 16.30
C ASP A 137 -18.82 16.72 17.08
N ASP A 138 -19.88 15.99 17.42
CA ASP A 138 -19.84 14.77 18.24
C ASP A 138 -20.09 13.47 17.47
N THR A 139 -20.62 13.54 16.24
CA THR A 139 -21.01 12.37 15.45
C THR A 139 -20.93 12.63 13.95
N VAL A 140 -20.95 11.57 13.15
CA VAL A 140 -21.17 11.62 11.70
C VAL A 140 -22.41 10.81 11.39
N LEU A 141 -23.37 11.40 10.68
CA LEU A 141 -24.55 10.70 10.19
C LEU A 141 -24.29 10.25 8.75
N ALA A 142 -24.28 8.95 8.51
CA ALA A 142 -24.01 8.34 7.21
C ALA A 142 -25.33 7.92 6.54
N THR A 143 -25.65 8.47 5.38
CA THR A 143 -26.82 8.08 4.58
C THR A 143 -26.47 6.92 3.66
N VAL A 144 -27.23 5.83 3.74
CA VAL A 144 -26.94 4.57 3.05
C VAL A 144 -28.15 4.11 2.24
N THR A 145 -27.91 3.80 0.97
CA THR A 145 -28.90 3.21 0.07
C THR A 145 -28.65 1.72 -0.09
N SER A 146 -29.71 0.92 0.01
CA SER A 146 -29.68 -0.54 -0.17
C SER A 146 -30.90 -1.05 -0.93
N ALA A 147 -30.90 -2.33 -1.31
CA ALA A 147 -32.08 -2.98 -1.92
C ALA A 147 -33.31 -3.01 -0.99
N HIS A 148 -33.13 -2.80 0.32
CA HIS A 148 -34.20 -2.78 1.32
C HIS A 148 -34.68 -1.35 1.66
N GLY A 149 -34.16 -0.34 0.96
CA GLY A 149 -34.46 1.07 1.20
C GLY A 149 -33.27 1.87 1.72
N ASP A 150 -33.50 3.17 1.87
CA ASP A 150 -32.54 4.13 2.40
C ASP A 150 -32.65 4.18 3.93
N TYR A 151 -31.50 4.30 4.60
CA TYR A 151 -31.42 4.44 6.05
C TYR A 151 -30.19 5.25 6.46
N GLU A 152 -30.12 5.66 7.72
CA GLU A 152 -29.00 6.39 8.28
C GLU A 152 -28.27 5.58 9.34
N VAL A 153 -26.97 5.83 9.51
CA VAL A 153 -26.13 5.25 10.57
C VAL A 153 -25.40 6.39 11.28
N ALA A 154 -25.63 6.56 12.57
CA ALA A 154 -24.83 7.45 13.40
C ALA A 154 -23.51 6.76 13.79
N THR A 155 -22.37 7.44 13.63
CA THR A 155 -21.06 6.89 13.95
C THR A 155 -20.16 7.92 14.63
N ASP A 156 -19.20 7.48 15.45
CA ASP A 156 -18.22 8.40 16.06
C ASP A 156 -17.22 8.91 15.02
N TYR A 157 -16.85 8.04 14.07
CA TYR A 157 -15.94 8.34 12.97
C TYR A 157 -16.39 7.67 11.66
N LEU A 158 -16.08 8.31 10.55
CA LEU A 158 -16.30 7.77 9.20
C LEU A 158 -14.98 7.79 8.42
N VAL A 159 -14.61 6.66 7.82
CA VAL A 159 -13.42 6.54 6.96
C VAL A 159 -13.83 6.25 5.52
N GLY A 160 -13.46 7.16 4.62
CA GLY A 160 -13.61 6.99 3.18
C GLY A 160 -12.52 6.11 2.60
N ALA A 161 -12.87 4.87 2.24
CA ALA A 161 -12.05 3.92 1.49
C ALA A 161 -12.70 3.61 0.12
N ASP A 162 -13.41 4.60 -0.43
CA ASP A 162 -14.37 4.52 -1.54
C ASP A 162 -13.77 4.89 -2.90
N GLY A 163 -12.43 4.85 -3.01
CA GLY A 163 -11.70 4.96 -4.26
C GLY A 163 -11.51 6.39 -4.79
N GLY A 164 -10.91 6.52 -5.99
CA GLY A 164 -10.52 7.81 -6.57
C GLY A 164 -11.67 8.81 -6.78
N ARG A 165 -12.90 8.33 -6.90
CA ARG A 165 -14.12 9.14 -7.06
C ARG A 165 -14.85 9.42 -5.74
N SER A 166 -14.19 9.18 -4.61
CA SER A 166 -14.70 9.27 -3.24
C SER A 166 -15.78 10.33 -3.04
N ILE A 167 -16.95 9.88 -2.59
CA ILE A 167 -18.02 10.77 -2.14
C ILE A 167 -17.66 11.35 -0.77
N VAL A 168 -16.93 10.58 0.06
CA VAL A 168 -16.54 11.03 1.40
C VAL A 168 -15.66 12.26 1.31
N ARG A 169 -14.62 12.22 0.46
CA ARG A 169 -13.74 13.37 0.21
C ARG A 169 -14.51 14.59 -0.27
N LYS A 170 -15.42 14.41 -1.23
CA LYS A 170 -16.20 15.50 -1.84
C LYS A 170 -17.14 16.15 -0.85
N THR A 171 -17.91 15.35 -0.11
CA THR A 171 -18.88 15.85 0.88
C THR A 171 -18.20 16.50 2.07
N ALA A 172 -17.01 16.01 2.47
CA ALA A 172 -16.19 16.65 3.49
C ALA A 172 -15.51 17.97 3.04
N GLY A 173 -15.70 18.40 1.77
CA GLY A 173 -15.11 19.63 1.24
C GLY A 173 -13.59 19.59 1.15
N ILE A 174 -13.00 18.40 1.01
CA ILE A 174 -11.55 18.23 0.93
C ILE A 174 -11.12 18.32 -0.54
N ALA A 175 -10.24 19.28 -0.84
CA ALA A 175 -9.70 19.47 -2.19
C ALA A 175 -8.83 18.29 -2.63
N PHE A 176 -8.77 18.06 -3.95
CA PHE A 176 -7.98 16.99 -4.57
C PHE A 176 -7.03 17.54 -5.66
N PRO A 177 -6.06 18.40 -5.27
CA PRO A 177 -5.11 18.99 -6.19
C PRO A 177 -4.25 17.94 -6.90
N GLY A 178 -3.78 18.30 -8.09
CA GLY A 178 -2.91 17.46 -8.92
C GLY A 178 -3.20 17.61 -10.40
N THR A 179 -2.67 16.70 -11.20
CA THR A 179 -2.68 16.78 -12.66
C THR A 179 -3.33 15.55 -13.29
N THR A 180 -3.73 15.69 -14.54
CA THR A 180 -4.20 14.59 -15.37
C THR A 180 -3.33 14.56 -16.63
N ALA A 181 -2.51 13.53 -16.78
CA ALA A 181 -1.67 13.37 -17.97
C ALA A 181 -2.56 12.97 -19.17
N PRO A 182 -2.37 13.58 -20.36
CA PRO A 182 -3.13 13.22 -21.55
C PRO A 182 -2.57 11.91 -22.14
N THR A 183 -2.97 10.79 -21.55
CA THR A 183 -2.54 9.45 -21.97
C THR A 183 -3.74 8.53 -22.08
N VAL A 184 -3.67 7.54 -22.97
CA VAL A 184 -4.69 6.49 -23.10
C VAL A 184 -4.03 5.16 -22.80
N ALA A 185 -4.43 4.54 -21.70
CA ALA A 185 -3.99 3.19 -21.36
C ALA A 185 -5.07 2.18 -21.73
N ARG A 186 -4.71 1.13 -22.47
CA ARG A 186 -5.60 0.03 -22.84
C ARG A 186 -5.03 -1.24 -22.30
N LEU A 187 -5.82 -2.03 -21.60
CA LEU A 187 -5.33 -3.23 -20.91
C LEU A 187 -6.33 -4.36 -21.06
N ALA A 188 -5.86 -5.52 -21.49
CA ALA A 188 -6.68 -6.72 -21.60
C ALA A 188 -5.93 -8.00 -21.28
N HIS A 189 -6.65 -8.98 -20.71
CA HIS A 189 -6.22 -10.37 -20.85
C HIS A 189 -6.49 -10.83 -22.29
N VAL A 190 -5.53 -11.50 -22.88
CA VAL A 190 -5.56 -11.91 -24.30
C VAL A 190 -5.00 -13.31 -24.48
N GLN A 191 -5.38 -13.95 -25.58
CA GLN A 191 -4.65 -15.11 -26.09
C GLN A 191 -3.45 -14.65 -26.92
N ILE A 192 -2.26 -15.14 -26.57
CA ILE A 192 -1.04 -14.94 -27.34
C ILE A 192 -0.70 -16.24 -28.10
N PRO A 193 -0.53 -16.20 -29.43
CA PRO A 193 -0.08 -17.34 -30.22
C PRO A 193 1.25 -17.89 -29.75
N GLU A 194 1.40 -19.23 -29.76
CA GLU A 194 2.65 -19.90 -29.36
C GLU A 194 3.84 -19.46 -30.22
N SER A 195 3.60 -19.13 -31.50
CA SER A 195 4.64 -18.63 -32.41
C SER A 195 5.26 -17.30 -31.97
N LEU A 196 4.59 -16.52 -31.12
CA LEU A 196 5.10 -15.26 -30.58
C LEU A 196 5.73 -15.44 -29.20
N ARG A 197 5.60 -16.62 -28.59
CA ARG A 197 6.11 -16.89 -27.24
C ARG A 197 7.58 -17.31 -27.30
N ALA A 198 8.31 -16.89 -26.29
CA ALA A 198 9.71 -17.20 -26.11
C ALA A 198 9.96 -18.10 -24.90
N ALA A 199 11.08 -18.83 -24.92
CA ALA A 199 11.47 -19.71 -23.81
C ALA A 199 11.76 -18.95 -22.49
N ASP A 200 12.19 -17.68 -22.58
CA ASP A 200 12.50 -16.82 -21.44
C ASP A 200 11.27 -16.06 -20.89
N ARG A 201 10.05 -16.50 -21.25
CA ARG A 201 8.79 -15.84 -20.88
C ARG A 201 8.67 -14.41 -21.41
N SER A 202 9.40 -14.05 -22.46
CA SER A 202 9.19 -12.84 -23.27
C SER A 202 8.30 -13.15 -24.48
N LEU A 203 8.01 -12.12 -25.28
CA LEU A 203 7.46 -12.29 -26.63
C LEU A 203 8.56 -12.06 -27.67
N ALA A 204 8.59 -12.89 -28.71
CA ALA A 204 9.36 -12.65 -29.93
C ALA A 204 8.40 -12.19 -31.03
N ILE A 205 8.43 -10.88 -31.31
CA ILE A 205 7.57 -10.28 -32.34
C ILE A 205 8.40 -10.08 -33.62
N PRO A 206 8.07 -10.76 -34.73
CA PRO A 206 8.75 -10.55 -36.01
C PRO A 206 8.75 -9.07 -36.43
N GLY A 207 9.92 -8.57 -36.84
CA GLY A 207 10.08 -7.15 -37.23
C GLY A 207 10.29 -6.16 -36.07
N VAL A 208 10.07 -6.59 -34.82
CA VAL A 208 10.20 -5.73 -33.62
C VAL A 208 11.29 -6.25 -32.68
N GLY A 209 11.36 -7.56 -32.46
CA GLY A 209 12.30 -8.19 -31.53
C GLY A 209 11.64 -8.67 -30.25
N ARG A 210 12.37 -8.57 -29.13
CA ARG A 210 11.93 -9.09 -27.82
C ARG A 210 11.07 -8.06 -27.08
N ILE A 211 9.91 -8.47 -26.59
CA ILE A 211 9.12 -7.72 -25.60
C ILE A 211 9.24 -8.46 -24.27
N ALA A 212 10.00 -7.89 -23.34
CA ALA A 212 10.24 -8.48 -22.03
C ALA A 212 8.99 -8.44 -21.16
N HIS A 213 8.96 -9.27 -20.11
CA HIS A 213 7.96 -9.14 -19.05
C HIS A 213 8.11 -7.77 -18.36
N GLY A 214 7.01 -7.06 -18.21
CA GLY A 214 6.96 -5.70 -17.69
C GLY A 214 6.71 -4.66 -18.79
N HIS A 215 7.13 -3.42 -18.51
CA HIS A 215 6.92 -2.25 -19.33
C HIS A 215 8.06 -2.11 -20.36
N ASN A 216 7.71 -1.99 -21.64
CA ASN A 216 8.64 -1.86 -22.77
C ASN A 216 8.34 -0.57 -23.51
N ARG A 217 9.33 0.33 -23.64
CA ARG A 217 9.18 1.62 -24.32
C ARG A 217 9.46 1.48 -25.82
N PHE A 218 8.67 2.18 -26.62
CA PHE A 218 8.82 2.35 -28.06
C PHE A 218 8.71 3.84 -28.41
N ASP A 219 9.07 4.22 -29.64
CA ASP A 219 9.03 5.61 -30.09
C ASP A 219 7.61 6.18 -30.20
N ARG A 220 6.59 5.31 -30.23
CA ARG A 220 5.17 5.69 -30.38
C ARG A 220 4.32 5.40 -29.15
N GLY A 221 4.92 4.86 -28.08
CA GLY A 221 4.20 4.53 -26.86
C GLY A 221 4.92 3.47 -26.03
N MET A 222 4.15 2.77 -25.20
CA MET A 222 4.67 1.69 -24.37
C MET A 222 3.78 0.46 -24.48
N VAL A 223 4.40 -0.72 -24.45
CA VAL A 223 3.71 -2.01 -24.31
C VAL A 223 4.07 -2.63 -22.97
N LEU A 224 3.07 -2.98 -22.17
CA LEU A 224 3.20 -3.85 -21.01
C LEU A 224 2.86 -5.27 -21.44
N PHE A 225 3.73 -6.22 -21.10
CA PHE A 225 3.43 -7.65 -21.18
C PHE A 225 3.62 -8.30 -19.82
N GLY A 226 2.68 -9.11 -19.38
CA GLY A 226 2.82 -9.91 -18.17
C GLY A 226 2.04 -11.21 -18.24
N GLU A 227 2.56 -12.27 -17.64
CA GLU A 227 1.83 -13.53 -17.48
C GLU A 227 2.06 -14.06 -16.07
N PHE A 228 1.16 -13.64 -15.18
CA PHE A 228 1.23 -13.91 -13.74
C PHE A 228 0.61 -15.27 -13.38
N GLU A 229 -0.34 -15.73 -14.18
CA GLU A 229 -0.95 -17.06 -14.11
C GLU A 229 -0.73 -17.76 -15.47
N PRO A 230 -0.36 -19.06 -15.48
CA PRO A 230 -0.16 -19.79 -16.73
C PRO A 230 -1.37 -19.68 -17.67
N GLY A 231 -1.14 -19.26 -18.91
CA GLY A 231 -2.18 -19.12 -19.94
C GLY A 231 -3.02 -17.85 -19.83
N ARG A 232 -2.77 -16.96 -18.87
CA ARG A 232 -3.47 -15.67 -18.73
C ARG A 232 -2.51 -14.51 -18.97
N ALA A 233 -2.20 -14.29 -20.25
CA ALA A 233 -1.39 -13.17 -20.67
C ALA A 233 -2.16 -11.86 -20.55
N LEU A 234 -1.53 -10.87 -19.93
CA LEU A 234 -1.96 -9.49 -19.84
C LEU A 234 -1.13 -8.66 -20.81
N LEU A 235 -1.81 -8.01 -21.76
CA LEU A 235 -1.21 -6.97 -22.58
C LEU A 235 -1.81 -5.61 -22.23
N ALA A 236 -0.97 -4.59 -22.21
CA ALA A 236 -1.44 -3.22 -22.19
C ALA A 236 -0.63 -2.32 -23.09
N THR A 237 -1.26 -1.29 -23.62
CA THR A 237 -0.62 -0.19 -24.32
C THR A 237 -0.80 1.12 -23.56
N LEU A 238 0.16 2.02 -23.69
CA LEU A 238 0.03 3.42 -23.27
C LEU A 238 0.42 4.31 -24.44
N GLU A 239 -0.55 5.08 -24.93
CA GLU A 239 -0.38 6.10 -25.96
C GLU A 239 -0.46 7.50 -25.34
N PHE A 240 0.23 8.46 -25.95
CA PHE A 240 0.27 9.86 -25.52
C PHE A 240 -0.64 10.70 -26.41
N GLY A 241 -1.47 11.54 -25.79
CA GLY A 241 -2.52 12.32 -26.43
C GLY A 241 -3.93 11.95 -25.92
N PRO A 242 -4.95 12.67 -26.39
CA PRO A 242 -6.33 12.37 -26.06
C PRO A 242 -6.81 11.09 -26.75
N THR A 243 -7.77 10.40 -26.14
CA THR A 243 -8.50 9.33 -26.84
C THR A 243 -9.43 9.92 -27.89
N THR A 244 -9.64 9.18 -28.97
CA THR A 244 -10.74 9.43 -29.92
C THR A 244 -11.86 8.39 -29.78
N ASP A 245 -11.65 7.37 -28.94
CA ASP A 245 -12.56 6.24 -28.77
C ASP A 245 -13.68 6.54 -27.78
N SER A 246 -14.88 6.06 -28.07
CA SER A 246 -16.05 6.15 -27.19
C SER A 246 -16.63 4.75 -26.91
N GLY A 247 -17.29 4.58 -25.77
CA GLY A 247 -17.87 3.29 -25.37
C GLY A 247 -16.88 2.31 -24.71
N PRO A 248 -17.32 1.07 -24.41
CA PRO A 248 -16.48 0.04 -23.79
C PRO A 248 -15.28 -0.35 -24.67
N MET A 249 -14.16 -0.70 -24.03
CA MET A 249 -12.97 -1.17 -24.73
C MET A 249 -13.20 -2.52 -25.41
N THR A 250 -12.55 -2.76 -26.56
CA THR A 250 -12.52 -4.06 -27.24
C THR A 250 -11.09 -4.61 -27.42
N ILE A 251 -10.94 -5.91 -27.68
CA ILE A 251 -9.64 -6.49 -28.05
C ILE A 251 -9.14 -5.93 -29.39
N THR A 252 -10.03 -5.63 -30.33
CA THR A 252 -9.68 -4.97 -31.58
C THR A 252 -9.01 -3.62 -31.34
N GLU A 253 -9.54 -2.82 -30.43
CA GLU A 253 -8.96 -1.54 -30.05
C GLU A 253 -7.54 -1.69 -29.45
N LEU A 254 -7.31 -2.72 -28.62
CA LEU A 254 -5.97 -3.04 -28.11
C LEU A 254 -5.02 -3.40 -29.25
N ARG A 255 -5.46 -4.24 -30.20
CA ARG A 255 -4.66 -4.66 -31.35
C ARG A 255 -4.31 -3.49 -32.26
N GLU A 256 -5.26 -2.60 -32.54
CA GLU A 256 -5.00 -1.38 -33.31
C GLU A 256 -4.00 -0.47 -32.58
N SER A 257 -4.08 -0.38 -31.25
CA SER A 257 -3.10 0.34 -30.43
C SER A 257 -1.71 -0.30 -30.49
N LEU A 258 -1.62 -1.63 -30.40
CA LEU A 258 -0.36 -2.38 -30.58
C LEU A 258 0.24 -2.13 -31.97
N GLN A 259 -0.58 -2.17 -33.02
CA GLN A 259 -0.15 -1.90 -34.39
C GLN A 259 0.39 -0.47 -34.53
N ARG A 260 -0.27 0.53 -33.96
CA ARG A 260 0.22 1.91 -33.98
C ARG A 260 1.55 2.07 -33.26
N ILE A 261 1.75 1.37 -32.14
CA ILE A 261 2.99 1.48 -31.33
C ILE A 261 4.15 0.71 -31.97
N LEU A 262 3.90 -0.50 -32.45
CA LEU A 262 4.93 -1.45 -32.88
C LEU A 262 5.16 -1.46 -34.40
N ASP A 263 4.30 -0.79 -35.17
CA ASP A 263 4.33 -0.73 -36.64
C ASP A 263 4.18 -2.10 -37.32
N VAL A 264 3.64 -3.09 -36.59
CA VAL A 264 3.35 -4.45 -37.08
C VAL A 264 1.99 -4.91 -36.56
N ASP A 265 1.24 -5.68 -37.36
CA ASP A 265 0.02 -6.32 -36.88
C ASP A 265 0.36 -7.55 -36.04
N ILE A 266 -0.22 -7.64 -34.85
CA ILE A 266 -0.01 -8.76 -33.92
C ILE A 266 -1.33 -9.49 -33.76
N ALA A 267 -1.32 -10.78 -34.10
CA ALA A 267 -2.45 -11.67 -33.93
C ALA A 267 -2.70 -11.98 -32.44
N VAL A 268 -3.32 -11.04 -31.71
CA VAL A 268 -3.82 -11.26 -30.35
C VAL A 268 -5.30 -11.65 -30.38
N GLY A 269 -5.66 -12.70 -29.65
CA GLY A 269 -7.02 -13.23 -29.59
C GLY A 269 -7.74 -12.89 -28.28
N GLU A 270 -9.03 -13.23 -28.23
CA GLU A 270 -9.81 -13.21 -26.99
C GLU A 270 -9.19 -14.15 -25.94
N PRO A 271 -9.24 -13.80 -24.64
CA PRO A 271 -8.67 -14.63 -23.59
C PRO A 271 -9.37 -16.00 -23.50
N LEU A 272 -8.56 -17.05 -23.31
CA LEU A 272 -9.06 -18.40 -23.13
C LEU A 272 -9.51 -18.66 -21.68
N GLY A 273 -10.44 -19.60 -21.53
CA GLY A 273 -10.90 -20.07 -20.22
C GLY A 273 -11.95 -19.17 -19.55
N PRO A 274 -12.45 -19.58 -18.37
CA PRO A 274 -13.48 -18.84 -17.66
C PRO A 274 -12.96 -17.47 -17.20
N GLY A 275 -13.84 -16.46 -17.25
CA GLY A 275 -13.59 -15.14 -16.70
C GLY A 275 -13.54 -15.12 -15.18
N PRO A 276 -13.36 -13.95 -14.57
CA PRO A 276 -13.35 -12.63 -15.19
C PRO A 276 -12.01 -12.29 -15.86
N HIS A 277 -12.07 -11.63 -17.01
CA HIS A 277 -10.90 -11.18 -17.76
C HIS A 277 -10.76 -9.67 -17.68
N ALA A 278 -9.53 -9.17 -17.59
CA ALA A 278 -9.30 -7.73 -17.66
C ALA A 278 -9.65 -7.22 -19.07
N LEU A 279 -10.39 -6.12 -19.15
CA LEU A 279 -10.67 -5.40 -20.40
C LEU A 279 -11.05 -3.97 -20.04
N ARG A 280 -10.11 -3.02 -20.14
CA ARG A 280 -10.35 -1.64 -19.73
C ARG A 280 -9.51 -0.61 -20.47
N ARG A 281 -10.15 0.48 -20.85
CA ARG A 281 -9.51 1.73 -21.28
C ARG A 281 -9.51 2.71 -20.11
N ILE A 282 -8.39 3.41 -19.91
CA ILE A 282 -8.24 4.50 -18.95
C ILE A 282 -7.82 5.74 -19.74
N ASP A 283 -8.73 6.71 -19.79
CA ASP A 283 -8.53 7.99 -20.45
C ASP A 283 -8.04 9.02 -19.45
N GLY A 284 -6.78 9.44 -19.62
CA GLY A 284 -6.09 10.36 -18.75
C GLY A 284 -5.59 9.71 -17.46
N GLN A 285 -4.31 9.86 -17.17
CA GLN A 285 -3.75 9.35 -15.91
C GLN A 285 -3.79 10.44 -14.84
N ASN A 286 -4.60 10.23 -13.80
CA ASN A 286 -4.67 11.15 -12.66
C ASN A 286 -3.50 10.92 -11.70
N SER A 287 -2.88 12.02 -11.30
CA SER A 287 -1.90 12.12 -10.21
C SER A 287 -2.36 13.23 -9.27
N ARG A 288 -3.09 12.85 -8.21
CA ARG A 288 -3.76 13.76 -7.28
C ARG A 288 -3.67 13.25 -5.85
N GLN A 289 -3.66 14.17 -4.90
CA GLN A 289 -3.63 13.85 -3.48
C GLN A 289 -4.56 14.79 -2.72
N ALA A 290 -5.22 14.27 -1.69
CA ALA A 290 -6.10 15.05 -0.84
C ALA A 290 -5.27 16.03 -0.02
N GLU A 291 -5.71 17.29 0.01
CA GLU A 291 -5.04 18.35 0.77
C GLU A 291 -5.01 18.04 2.27
N ARG A 292 -6.04 17.35 2.76
CA ARG A 292 -6.15 16.85 4.12
C ARG A 292 -6.60 15.40 4.10
N TYR A 293 -6.08 14.59 5.00
CA TYR A 293 -6.48 13.20 5.22
C TYR A 293 -7.52 13.09 6.33
N ARG A 294 -7.70 14.15 7.13
CA ARG A 294 -8.69 14.24 8.20
C ARG A 294 -9.44 15.58 8.17
N ALA A 295 -10.76 15.52 8.35
CA ALA A 295 -11.62 16.65 8.63
C ALA A 295 -12.51 16.30 9.82
N GLY A 296 -12.08 16.69 11.03
CA GLY A 296 -12.78 16.35 12.28
C GLY A 296 -12.88 14.84 12.49
N ARG A 297 -14.08 14.29 12.31
CA ARG A 297 -14.41 12.86 12.46
C ARG A 297 -14.44 12.07 11.15
N VAL A 298 -14.17 12.74 10.04
CA VAL A 298 -14.09 12.13 8.70
C VAL A 298 -12.63 11.97 8.30
N LEU A 299 -12.23 10.77 7.87
CA LEU A 299 -10.87 10.47 7.40
C LEU A 299 -10.90 9.85 6.00
N LEU A 300 -9.80 9.97 5.26
CA LEU A 300 -9.62 9.40 3.93
C LEU A 300 -8.52 8.35 3.91
N LEU A 301 -8.68 7.32 3.08
CA LEU A 301 -7.79 6.16 3.03
C LEU A 301 -7.57 5.67 1.58
N GLY A 302 -6.31 5.39 1.23
CA GLY A 302 -5.94 4.85 -0.08
C GLY A 302 -6.37 5.76 -1.22
N ASP A 303 -6.95 5.19 -2.28
CA ASP A 303 -7.42 5.93 -3.46
C ASP A 303 -8.36 7.11 -3.18
N ALA A 304 -9.06 7.12 -2.03
CA ALA A 304 -9.86 8.27 -1.61
C ALA A 304 -8.97 9.47 -1.22
N ALA A 305 -7.77 9.22 -0.72
CA ALA A 305 -6.76 10.19 -0.31
C ALA A 305 -5.68 10.47 -1.37
N HIS A 306 -5.41 9.55 -2.31
CA HIS A 306 -4.38 9.73 -3.33
C HIS A 306 -4.59 8.81 -4.54
N VAL A 307 -4.45 9.33 -5.75
CA VAL A 307 -4.44 8.55 -6.99
C VAL A 307 -3.21 8.92 -7.80
N HIS A 308 -2.60 7.97 -8.49
CA HIS A 308 -1.41 8.19 -9.30
C HIS A 308 -1.35 7.19 -10.46
N SER A 309 -0.32 7.32 -11.31
CA SER A 309 -0.01 6.31 -12.34
C SER A 309 0.07 4.90 -11.76
N ALA A 310 -0.46 3.91 -12.48
CA ALA A 310 -0.26 2.51 -12.12
C ALA A 310 1.19 2.05 -12.36
N MET A 311 2.03 2.87 -13.01
CA MET A 311 3.42 2.53 -13.27
C MET A 311 4.22 2.35 -11.98
N GLY A 312 4.90 1.20 -11.88
CA GLY A 312 5.57 0.75 -10.67
C GLY A 312 4.65 0.11 -9.62
N GLY A 313 3.33 0.06 -9.87
CA GLY A 313 2.32 -0.52 -9.00
C GLY A 313 2.14 0.08 -7.59
N PRO A 314 2.37 1.38 -7.31
CA PRO A 314 2.55 1.82 -5.92
C PRO A 314 1.25 1.99 -5.12
N GLY A 315 0.07 2.03 -5.75
CA GLY A 315 -1.13 2.59 -5.10
C GLY A 315 -1.80 1.70 -4.08
N LEU A 316 -1.98 0.43 -4.43
CA LEU A 316 -2.44 -0.56 -3.47
C LEU A 316 -1.45 -0.71 -2.32
N ASN A 317 -0.14 -0.63 -2.59
CA ASN A 317 0.91 -0.72 -1.57
C ASN A 317 0.83 0.43 -0.58
N LEU A 318 0.72 1.68 -1.09
CA LEU A 318 0.62 2.88 -0.26
C LEU A 318 -0.67 2.86 0.58
N GLY A 319 -1.80 2.53 -0.05
CA GLY A 319 -3.10 2.46 0.64
C GLY A 319 -3.11 1.43 1.77
N LEU A 320 -2.53 0.24 1.57
CA LEU A 320 -2.43 -0.78 2.62
C LEU A 320 -1.54 -0.32 3.77
N GLN A 321 -0.44 0.38 3.50
CA GLN A 321 0.38 0.98 4.57
C GLN A 321 -0.37 2.06 5.35
N ASP A 322 -1.23 2.85 4.69
CA ASP A 322 -2.09 3.83 5.38
C ASP A 322 -3.03 3.13 6.36
N THR A 323 -3.55 1.95 6.01
CA THR A 323 -4.48 1.21 6.90
C THR A 323 -3.83 0.84 8.22
N VAL A 324 -2.57 0.39 8.16
CA VAL A 324 -1.83 -0.07 9.34
C VAL A 324 -1.39 1.12 10.18
N ASN A 325 -1.07 2.26 9.56
CA ASN A 325 -0.80 3.50 10.27
C ASN A 325 -2.05 4.05 10.98
N LEU A 326 -3.19 4.08 10.29
CA LEU A 326 -4.43 4.66 10.80
C LEU A 326 -5.12 3.77 11.84
N GLY A 327 -5.17 2.46 11.62
CA GLY A 327 -6.04 1.54 12.37
C GLY A 327 -5.81 1.59 13.88
N TRP A 328 -4.56 1.50 14.32
CA TRP A 328 -4.25 1.53 15.75
C TRP A 328 -4.46 2.91 16.38
N LYS A 329 -4.22 4.00 15.64
CA LYS A 329 -4.42 5.39 16.12
C LYS A 329 -5.90 5.70 16.27
N LEU A 330 -6.71 5.31 15.29
CA LEU A 330 -8.16 5.47 15.36
C LEU A 330 -8.75 4.61 16.48
N ALA A 331 -8.28 3.36 16.62
CA ALA A 331 -8.70 2.52 17.75
C ALA A 331 -8.29 3.11 19.11
N ALA A 332 -7.13 3.76 19.21
CA ALA A 332 -6.71 4.47 20.42
C ALA A 332 -7.66 5.61 20.78
N GLN A 333 -8.10 6.36 19.76
CA GLN A 333 -9.03 7.47 19.89
C GLN A 333 -10.40 6.99 20.37
N ILE A 334 -10.93 5.93 19.75
CA ILE A 334 -12.21 5.31 20.14
C ILE A 334 -12.16 4.75 21.56
N ASN A 335 -11.07 4.06 21.91
CA ASN A 335 -10.91 3.47 23.24
C ASN A 335 -10.53 4.49 24.33
N GLY A 336 -10.43 5.78 24.00
CA GLY A 336 -10.27 6.88 24.95
C GLY A 336 -8.91 7.00 25.62
N TRP A 337 -7.86 6.37 25.07
CA TRP A 337 -6.50 6.44 25.62
C TRP A 337 -5.50 7.14 24.70
N ALA A 338 -5.91 7.53 23.49
CA ALA A 338 -5.08 8.31 22.59
C ALA A 338 -4.61 9.61 23.27
N PRO A 339 -3.29 9.88 23.28
CA PRO A 339 -2.75 11.21 23.56
C PRO A 339 -3.32 12.25 22.60
N GLU A 340 -3.36 13.51 23.05
CA GLU A 340 -3.73 14.63 22.19
C GLU A 340 -2.84 14.68 20.94
N GLY A 341 -3.45 14.90 19.78
CA GLY A 341 -2.76 14.94 18.49
C GLY A 341 -2.33 13.59 17.92
N LEU A 342 -2.51 12.45 18.62
CA LEU A 342 -2.10 11.14 18.10
C LEU A 342 -2.76 10.84 16.75
N LEU A 343 -4.08 11.06 16.62
CA LEU A 343 -4.79 10.79 15.37
C LEU A 343 -4.36 11.75 14.24
N ASP A 344 -3.93 12.97 14.55
CA ASP A 344 -3.44 13.94 13.56
C ASP A 344 -2.10 13.50 12.95
N THR A 345 -1.33 12.67 13.66
CA THR A 345 -0.10 12.08 13.11
C THR A 345 -0.38 11.15 11.93
N TYR A 346 -1.62 10.70 11.69
CA TYR A 346 -1.94 9.97 10.46
C TYR A 346 -1.66 10.82 9.22
N GLU A 347 -2.10 12.08 9.21
CA GLU A 347 -1.87 12.97 8.09
C GLU A 347 -0.39 13.33 7.95
N SER A 348 0.23 13.78 9.05
CA SER A 348 1.62 14.25 9.01
C SER A 348 2.65 13.16 8.68
N GLU A 349 2.33 11.89 8.95
CA GLU A 349 3.17 10.76 8.57
C GLU A 349 2.89 10.25 7.15
N ARG A 350 1.62 10.21 6.72
CA ARG A 350 1.24 9.53 5.47
C ARG A 350 1.17 10.45 4.27
N GLN A 351 0.85 11.73 4.46
CA GLN A 351 0.80 12.68 3.35
C GLN A 351 2.17 12.81 2.65
N PRO A 352 3.32 12.90 3.34
CA PRO A 352 4.63 12.95 2.68
C PRO A 352 4.92 11.72 1.80
N LEU A 353 4.50 10.51 2.22
CA LEU A 353 4.66 9.31 1.39
C LEU A 353 3.79 9.38 0.13
N GLY A 354 2.55 9.85 0.24
CA GLY A 354 1.70 10.09 -0.93
C GLY A 354 2.31 11.07 -1.93
N GLN A 355 2.99 12.12 -1.44
CA GLN A 355 3.69 13.08 -2.30
C GLN A 355 4.87 12.44 -3.03
N ARG A 356 5.67 11.61 -2.34
CA ARG A 356 6.77 10.86 -2.96
C ARG A 356 6.27 9.88 -4.01
N VAL A 357 5.19 9.15 -3.71
CA VAL A 357 4.58 8.20 -4.64
C VAL A 357 4.08 8.91 -5.90
N MET A 358 3.39 10.03 -5.74
CA MET A 358 2.94 10.86 -6.85
C MET A 358 4.13 11.36 -7.69
N MET A 359 5.18 11.87 -7.04
CA MET A 359 6.40 12.36 -7.70
C MET A 359 7.05 11.27 -8.56
N HIS A 360 7.36 10.11 -7.99
CA HIS A 360 8.08 9.08 -8.74
C HIS A 360 7.21 8.41 -9.81
N SER A 361 5.89 8.35 -9.60
CA SER A 361 4.93 7.88 -10.61
C SER A 361 4.88 8.83 -11.82
N MET A 362 4.90 10.13 -11.58
CA MET A 362 5.00 11.15 -12.64
C MET A 362 6.35 11.09 -13.35
N ALA A 363 7.46 10.96 -12.60
CA ALA A 363 8.79 10.83 -13.18
C ALA A 363 8.91 9.59 -14.10
N GLN A 364 8.36 8.45 -13.68
CA GLN A 364 8.32 7.26 -14.53
C GLN A 364 7.52 7.49 -15.80
N THR A 365 6.39 8.22 -15.72
CA THR A 365 5.54 8.57 -16.86
C THR A 365 6.24 9.53 -17.81
N ALA A 366 6.98 10.50 -17.29
CA ALA A 366 7.81 11.37 -18.12
C ALA A 366 8.87 10.55 -18.87
N LEU A 367 9.57 9.64 -18.17
CA LEU A 367 10.62 8.80 -18.75
C LEU A 367 10.13 7.74 -19.74
N ILE A 368 8.84 7.42 -19.77
CA ILE A 368 8.28 6.50 -20.79
C ILE A 368 7.84 7.24 -22.06
N SER A 369 7.74 8.57 -22.02
CA SER A 369 7.26 9.39 -23.14
C SER A 369 8.10 9.20 -24.42
N PRO A 370 7.46 9.27 -25.60
CA PRO A 370 8.12 9.39 -26.90
C PRO A 370 9.09 10.57 -27.01
N GLY A 371 9.97 10.48 -28.01
CA GLY A 371 10.78 11.61 -28.48
C GLY A 371 12.28 11.49 -28.17
N PRO A 372 13.13 12.14 -28.98
CA PRO A 372 14.58 12.00 -28.90
C PRO A 372 15.16 12.61 -27.62
N GLN A 373 14.57 13.68 -27.09
CA GLN A 373 15.02 14.29 -25.82
C GLN A 373 14.80 13.33 -24.64
N VAL A 374 13.67 12.62 -24.61
CA VAL A 374 13.39 11.60 -23.59
C VAL A 374 14.28 10.37 -23.81
N GLY A 375 14.59 10.04 -25.07
CA GLY A 375 15.58 9.02 -25.41
C GLY A 375 16.95 9.31 -24.77
N ALA A 376 17.51 10.50 -25.00
CA ALA A 376 18.77 10.92 -24.40
C ALA A 376 18.71 10.97 -22.87
N LEU A 377 17.59 11.45 -22.30
CA LEU A 377 17.40 11.45 -20.84
C LEU A 377 17.42 10.03 -20.26
N ARG A 378 16.80 9.06 -20.94
CA ARG A 378 16.81 7.65 -20.51
C ARG A 378 18.18 7.01 -20.63
N GLU A 379 18.96 7.35 -21.66
CA GLU A 379 20.35 6.87 -21.81
C GLU A 379 21.19 7.29 -20.61
N LEU A 380 21.19 8.60 -20.31
CA LEU A 380 21.86 9.13 -19.11
C LEU A 380 21.30 8.53 -17.81
N PHE A 381 19.98 8.40 -17.69
CA PHE A 381 19.37 7.80 -16.51
C PHE A 381 19.77 6.32 -16.37
N GLY A 382 19.92 5.60 -17.48
CA GLY A 382 20.44 4.23 -17.56
C GLY A 382 21.85 4.11 -17.00
N GLU A 383 22.74 5.05 -17.35
CA GLU A 383 24.09 5.13 -16.78
C GLU A 383 24.04 5.36 -15.25
N LEU A 384 23.15 6.25 -14.80
CA LEU A 384 23.01 6.58 -13.38
C LEU A 384 22.47 5.40 -12.56
N ILE A 385 21.45 4.69 -13.03
CA ILE A 385 20.88 3.55 -12.28
C ILE A 385 21.84 2.37 -12.18
N ALA A 386 22.83 2.27 -13.07
CA ALA A 386 23.88 1.26 -12.96
C ALA A 386 24.81 1.52 -11.75
N ILE A 387 24.79 2.73 -11.16
CA ILE A 387 25.50 3.05 -9.91
C ILE A 387 24.74 2.44 -8.73
N PRO A 388 25.35 1.54 -7.93
CA PRO A 388 24.65 0.82 -6.85
C PRO A 388 23.94 1.74 -5.85
N GLN A 389 24.53 2.87 -5.51
CA GLN A 389 23.95 3.84 -4.58
C GLN A 389 22.68 4.50 -5.14
N VAL A 390 22.61 4.72 -6.46
CA VAL A 390 21.43 5.28 -7.14
C VAL A 390 20.33 4.24 -7.20
N SER A 391 20.66 2.99 -7.58
CA SER A 391 19.72 1.87 -7.56
C SER A 391 19.13 1.64 -6.17
N ALA A 392 19.96 1.70 -5.12
CA ALA A 392 19.50 1.60 -3.74
C ALA A 392 18.54 2.73 -3.35
N HIS A 393 18.86 3.98 -3.74
CA HIS A 393 17.99 5.13 -3.48
C HIS A 393 16.62 4.99 -4.18
N ILE A 394 16.61 4.56 -5.44
CA ILE A 394 15.36 4.34 -6.19
C ILE A 394 14.57 3.18 -5.57
N ALA A 395 15.23 2.11 -5.14
CA ALA A 395 14.57 0.98 -4.47
C ALA A 395 13.91 1.42 -3.16
N GLU A 396 14.57 2.24 -2.33
CA GLU A 396 13.96 2.78 -1.10
C GLU A 396 12.77 3.69 -1.39
N LEU A 397 12.87 4.52 -2.44
CA LEU A 397 11.77 5.36 -2.92
C LEU A 397 10.56 4.55 -3.37
N LEU A 398 10.78 3.50 -4.17
CA LEU A 398 9.71 2.61 -4.62
C LEU A 398 9.11 1.79 -3.48
N ALA A 399 9.92 1.40 -2.50
CA ALA A 399 9.47 0.62 -1.36
C ALA A 399 8.73 1.45 -0.30
N GLY A 400 8.93 2.77 -0.28
CA GLY A 400 8.42 3.68 0.74
C GLY A 400 9.22 3.66 2.04
N THR A 401 10.53 3.36 1.97
CA THR A 401 11.45 3.34 3.13
C THR A 401 12.35 4.54 3.24
N ASP A 402 12.14 5.58 2.44
CA ASP A 402 12.99 6.76 2.40
C ASP A 402 12.47 7.94 3.22
N ILE A 403 11.33 7.76 3.90
CA ILE A 403 10.79 8.73 4.87
C ILE A 403 10.90 8.16 6.28
N ARG A 404 11.62 8.91 7.13
CA ARG A 404 11.64 8.74 8.58
C ARG A 404 10.48 9.54 9.20
N TYR A 405 9.68 8.90 10.05
CA TYR A 405 8.67 9.64 10.81
C TYR A 405 9.29 10.48 11.92
N HIS A 406 8.73 11.67 12.13
CA HIS A 406 9.10 12.53 13.25
C HIS A 406 8.44 12.04 14.54
N VAL A 407 9.14 11.13 15.23
CA VAL A 407 8.62 10.54 16.46
C VAL A 407 8.99 11.29 17.75
N GLY A 408 9.79 12.36 17.60
CA GLY A 408 10.32 13.19 18.68
C GLY A 408 11.31 12.46 19.59
N ASP A 409 12.09 11.59 18.96
CA ASP A 409 13.28 10.99 19.51
C ASP A 409 14.35 11.00 18.40
N ASP A 410 15.60 11.30 18.79
CA ASP A 410 16.70 11.55 17.86
C ASP A 410 17.55 10.31 17.58
N HIS A 411 17.32 9.20 18.28
CA HIS A 411 18.07 7.96 18.05
C HIS A 411 17.98 7.53 16.58
N ARG A 412 19.08 7.03 16.00
CA ARG A 412 19.20 6.72 14.56
C ARG A 412 18.13 5.75 14.02
N LEU A 413 17.54 4.94 14.89
CA LEU A 413 16.49 3.98 14.55
C LEU A 413 15.07 4.54 14.70
N SER A 414 14.88 5.59 15.50
CA SER A 414 13.57 6.13 15.83
C SER A 414 12.93 6.77 14.61
N GLY A 415 11.66 6.46 14.34
CA GLY A 415 10.93 6.91 13.16
C GLY A 415 11.10 6.01 11.93
N TRP A 416 11.97 4.99 12.00
CA TRP A 416 12.08 3.95 10.96
C TRP A 416 11.28 2.71 11.33
N GLN A 417 10.94 1.89 10.33
CA GLN A 417 10.36 0.58 10.59
C GLN A 417 11.41 -0.34 11.19
N VAL A 418 10.99 -1.18 12.14
CA VAL A 418 11.89 -2.13 12.81
C VAL A 418 12.57 -3.07 11.80
N PRO A 419 13.91 -3.28 11.91
CA PRO A 419 14.61 -4.28 11.11
C PRO A 419 14.02 -5.68 11.29
N ASP A 420 14.27 -6.60 10.37
CA ASP A 420 13.85 -7.99 10.54
C ASP A 420 14.82 -8.70 11.50
N LEU A 421 14.48 -8.69 12.79
CA LEU A 421 15.30 -9.29 13.85
C LEU A 421 14.83 -10.72 14.14
N THR A 422 15.78 -11.63 14.27
CA THR A 422 15.59 -12.99 14.79
C THR A 422 16.43 -13.14 16.05
N PHE A 423 15.79 -13.42 17.17
CA PHE A 423 16.44 -13.54 18.48
C PHE A 423 17.11 -14.91 18.65
N ASP A 424 17.94 -15.07 19.69
CA ASP A 424 18.66 -16.32 19.98
C ASP A 424 17.74 -17.53 20.19
N ASP A 425 16.50 -17.29 20.63
CA ASP A 425 15.48 -18.32 20.81
C ASP A 425 14.68 -18.65 19.53
N GLY A 426 15.09 -18.08 18.39
CA GLY A 426 14.48 -18.28 17.08
C GLY A 426 13.19 -17.48 16.84
N ARG A 427 12.67 -16.74 17.83
CA ARG A 427 11.52 -15.86 17.61
C ARG A 427 11.92 -14.69 16.71
N ARG A 428 11.04 -14.31 15.79
CA ARG A 428 11.18 -13.12 14.95
C ARG A 428 10.44 -11.94 15.55
N VAL A 429 10.94 -10.71 15.35
CA VAL A 429 10.25 -9.49 15.78
C VAL A 429 8.87 -9.35 15.14
N ALA A 430 8.69 -9.83 13.90
CA ALA A 430 7.40 -9.86 13.22
C ALA A 430 6.34 -10.60 14.04
N ALA A 431 6.70 -11.73 14.64
CA ALA A 431 5.80 -12.54 15.45
C ALA A 431 5.29 -11.82 16.71
N LEU A 432 6.08 -10.89 17.26
CA LEU A 432 5.67 -10.07 18.40
C LEU A 432 4.58 -9.06 18.03
N LEU A 433 4.49 -8.67 16.76
CA LEU A 433 3.59 -7.62 16.26
C LEU A 433 2.30 -8.16 15.62
N HIS A 434 2.15 -9.49 15.48
CA HIS A 434 0.97 -10.12 14.87
C HIS A 434 -0.36 -9.71 15.51
N ARG A 435 -0.35 -9.34 16.79
CA ARG A 435 -1.54 -8.92 17.55
C ARG A 435 -1.92 -7.45 17.35
N GLY A 436 -1.14 -6.67 16.60
CA GLY A 436 -1.36 -5.23 16.43
C GLY A 436 -1.22 -4.44 17.74
N ARG A 437 -0.38 -4.91 18.67
CA ARG A 437 -0.05 -4.23 19.93
C ARG A 437 1.34 -3.59 19.82
N ALA A 438 1.57 -2.55 20.61
CA ALA A 438 2.90 -1.98 20.74
C ALA A 438 3.81 -2.94 21.52
N VAL A 439 5.10 -2.92 21.23
CA VAL A 439 6.10 -3.78 21.86
C VAL A 439 7.23 -2.91 22.40
N LEU A 440 7.55 -3.04 23.69
CA LEU A 440 8.84 -2.59 24.20
C LEU A 440 9.77 -3.79 24.21
N LEU A 441 10.76 -3.79 23.31
CA LEU A 441 11.79 -4.80 23.23
C LEU A 441 12.99 -4.38 24.07
N ASP A 442 13.27 -5.14 25.12
CA ASP A 442 14.43 -4.97 26.00
C ASP A 442 15.48 -6.03 25.62
N LEU A 443 16.59 -5.57 25.05
CA LEU A 443 17.71 -6.38 24.59
C LEU A 443 18.90 -6.33 25.57
N ALA A 444 18.65 -5.84 26.79
CA ALA A 444 19.63 -5.67 27.85
C ALA A 444 19.22 -6.45 29.11
N ASP A 445 19.23 -5.81 30.28
CA ASP A 445 19.08 -6.46 31.58
C ASP A 445 17.62 -6.63 32.06
N GLY A 446 16.62 -6.10 31.33
CA GLY A 446 15.22 -6.14 31.71
C GLY A 446 14.70 -4.90 32.46
N THR A 447 15.53 -3.87 32.66
CA THR A 447 15.13 -2.65 33.35
C THR A 447 14.10 -1.86 32.55
N ALA A 448 14.27 -1.71 31.24
CA ALA A 448 13.32 -1.00 30.38
C ALA A 448 11.94 -1.69 30.39
N ALA A 449 11.93 -3.03 30.32
CA ALA A 449 10.70 -3.82 30.43
C ALA A 449 9.96 -3.59 31.77
N THR A 450 10.70 -3.33 32.86
CA THR A 450 10.11 -3.04 34.17
C THR A 450 9.48 -1.65 34.21
N VAL A 451 10.11 -0.64 33.60
CA VAL A 451 9.58 0.74 33.50
C VAL A 451 8.24 0.78 32.75
N ALA A 452 8.05 -0.06 31.72
CA ALA A 452 6.82 -0.07 30.94
C ALA A 452 5.61 -0.79 31.58
N ARG A 453 5.77 -1.41 32.76
CA ARG A 453 4.67 -2.15 33.44
C ARG A 453 3.37 -1.34 33.59
N PRO A 454 3.37 -0.03 33.92
CA PRO A 454 2.14 0.76 34.00
C PRO A 454 1.37 0.89 32.67
N TRP A 455 1.97 0.49 31.54
CA TRP A 455 1.36 0.46 30.21
C TRP A 455 1.00 -0.94 29.72
N ALA A 456 1.10 -2.00 30.53
CA ALA A 456 0.87 -3.40 30.12
C ALA A 456 -0.47 -3.68 29.41
N GLY A 457 -1.49 -2.83 29.61
CA GLY A 457 -2.75 -2.91 28.86
C GLY A 457 -2.61 -2.61 27.35
N ARG A 458 -1.59 -1.85 26.95
CA ARG A 458 -1.38 -1.27 25.61
C ARG A 458 -0.03 -1.66 25.00
N VAL A 459 0.99 -1.88 25.82
CA VAL A 459 2.37 -2.18 25.40
C VAL A 459 2.80 -3.53 25.98
N ASP A 460 3.26 -4.44 25.12
CA ASP A 460 3.86 -5.71 25.53
C ASP A 460 5.35 -5.51 25.77
N ALA A 461 5.79 -5.65 27.02
CA ALA A 461 7.20 -5.59 27.38
C ALA A 461 7.85 -6.97 27.21
N ILE A 462 8.76 -7.10 26.25
CA ILE A 462 9.39 -8.36 25.86
C ILE A 462 10.88 -8.27 26.09
N ARG A 463 11.43 -9.25 26.81
CA ARG A 463 12.88 -9.47 26.88
C ARG A 463 13.30 -10.47 25.81
N ALA A 464 14.39 -10.17 25.13
CA ALA A 464 15.01 -11.06 24.16
C ALA A 464 16.54 -10.86 24.15
N ALA A 465 17.27 -11.84 23.64
CA ALA A 465 18.71 -11.75 23.44
C ALA A 465 19.03 -11.76 21.95
N LEU A 466 20.00 -10.93 21.56
CA LEU A 466 20.58 -10.88 20.22
C LEU A 466 22.09 -10.67 20.39
N PRO A 467 22.97 -11.36 19.63
CA PRO A 467 24.42 -11.24 19.82
C PRO A 467 24.95 -9.84 19.52
N GLU A 468 24.40 -9.20 18.50
CA GLU A 468 24.73 -7.83 18.08
C GLU A 468 23.44 -7.01 18.01
N PRO A 469 22.90 -6.58 19.17
CA PRO A 469 21.65 -5.86 19.22
C PRO A 469 21.79 -4.50 18.52
N PRO A 470 20.84 -4.10 17.66
CA PRO A 470 20.91 -2.80 17.00
C PRO A 470 20.68 -1.63 17.96
N ALA A 471 20.24 -1.89 19.20
CA ALA A 471 20.06 -0.95 20.31
C ALA A 471 19.84 -1.77 21.61
N ALA A 472 20.07 -1.19 22.79
CA ALA A 472 19.77 -1.83 24.07
C ALA A 472 18.26 -1.97 24.32
N ALA A 473 17.44 -1.03 23.86
CA ALA A 473 15.99 -1.12 23.92
C ALA A 473 15.31 -0.40 22.76
N LEU A 474 14.14 -0.91 22.34
CA LEU A 474 13.32 -0.37 21.25
C LEU A 474 11.84 -0.32 21.67
N LEU A 475 11.22 0.87 21.63
CA LEU A 475 9.76 1.00 21.73
C LEU A 475 9.16 1.01 20.33
N ILE A 476 8.45 -0.06 19.96
CA ILE A 476 7.91 -0.31 18.63
C ILE A 476 6.39 -0.09 18.66
N ARG A 477 5.90 0.76 17.78
CA ARG A 477 4.47 1.03 17.57
C ARG A 477 3.76 -0.19 16.96
N PRO A 478 2.42 -0.26 17.08
CA PRO A 478 1.64 -1.34 16.46
C PRO A 478 1.87 -1.51 14.94
N ASP A 479 2.20 -0.43 14.23
CA ASP A 479 2.50 -0.44 12.79
C ASP A 479 3.96 -0.81 12.45
N GLY A 480 4.76 -1.19 13.45
CA GLY A 480 6.14 -1.63 13.28
C GLY A 480 7.17 -0.50 13.23
N TYR A 481 6.77 0.77 13.38
CA TYR A 481 7.71 1.89 13.45
C TYR A 481 8.23 2.09 14.86
N ILE A 482 9.52 2.40 14.98
CA ILE A 482 10.18 2.62 16.27
C ILE A 482 9.81 4.03 16.76
N ALA A 483 9.14 4.14 17.90
CA ALA A 483 8.80 5.41 18.54
C ALA A 483 9.95 5.99 19.38
N TRP A 484 10.81 5.12 19.92
CA TRP A 484 11.96 5.49 20.75
C TRP A 484 12.96 4.33 20.79
N ALA A 485 14.24 4.63 20.95
CA ALA A 485 15.31 3.65 21.08
C ALA A 485 16.50 4.21 21.87
N THR A 486 17.33 3.33 22.45
CA THR A 486 18.60 3.72 23.08
C THR A 486 19.69 2.65 22.91
N ASP A 487 20.94 3.05 22.70
CA ASP A 487 22.09 2.15 22.63
C ASP A 487 22.55 1.66 24.02
N ALA A 488 22.15 2.35 25.10
CA ALA A 488 22.38 1.92 26.49
C ALA A 488 21.22 2.37 27.40
N PHE A 489 20.80 1.52 28.34
CA PHE A 489 19.72 1.87 29.28
C PHE A 489 20.29 2.17 30.67
N ASP A 490 20.57 3.44 30.94
CA ASP A 490 20.98 3.93 32.27
C ASP A 490 19.83 4.65 33.00
N ALA A 491 20.09 5.12 34.23
CA ALA A 491 19.08 5.82 35.04
C ALA A 491 18.53 7.10 34.37
N GLY A 492 19.28 7.72 33.44
CA GLY A 492 18.84 8.88 32.68
C GLY A 492 17.83 8.54 31.58
N GLN A 493 17.80 7.29 31.10
CA GLN A 493 16.87 6.84 30.05
C GLN A 493 15.47 6.51 30.56
N GLN A 494 15.31 6.21 31.85
CA GLN A 494 13.99 5.94 32.43
C GLN A 494 12.98 7.08 32.18
N PRO A 495 13.24 8.36 32.53
CA PRO A 495 12.28 9.43 32.28
C PRO A 495 12.03 9.68 30.79
N VAL A 496 13.02 9.40 29.92
CA VAL A 496 12.87 9.52 28.46
C VAL A 496 11.92 8.44 27.92
N LEU A 497 12.08 7.19 28.37
CA LEU A 497 11.17 6.09 28.03
C LEU A 497 9.75 6.35 28.55
N GLU A 498 9.59 6.83 29.78
CA GLU A 498 8.27 7.18 30.33
C GLU A 498 7.59 8.29 29.51
N ALA A 499 8.34 9.32 29.08
CA ALA A 499 7.84 10.37 28.21
C ALA A 499 7.43 9.82 26.83
N ALA A 500 8.23 8.92 26.23
CA ALA A 500 7.88 8.26 24.98
C ALA A 500 6.62 7.39 25.10
N LEU A 501 6.50 6.61 26.18
CA LEU A 501 5.31 5.81 26.48
C LEU A 501 4.07 6.69 26.64
N ALA A 502 4.18 7.81 27.36
CA ALA A 502 3.09 8.76 27.53
C ALA A 502 2.67 9.43 26.21
N ARG A 503 3.65 9.84 25.40
CA ARG A 503 3.43 10.50 24.09
C ARG A 503 2.67 9.63 23.10
N TRP A 504 2.92 8.32 23.09
CA TRP A 504 2.36 7.41 22.08
C TRP A 504 1.20 6.55 22.60
N PHE A 505 1.19 6.26 23.90
CA PHE A 505 0.24 5.30 24.49
C PHE A 505 -0.57 5.88 25.65
N GLY A 506 -0.47 7.19 25.93
CA GLY A 506 -1.27 7.88 26.95
C GLY A 506 -0.71 7.73 28.35
N ALA A 507 -1.36 8.36 29.34
CA ALA A 507 -0.94 8.30 30.73
C ALA A 507 -0.88 6.85 31.28
N PRO A 508 0.03 6.53 32.22
CA PRO A 508 0.10 5.20 32.82
C PRO A 508 -1.21 4.85 33.53
N ARG A 509 -1.55 3.55 33.57
CA ARG A 509 -2.64 3.09 34.44
C ARG A 509 -2.15 3.18 35.90
N ARG A 510 -3.00 3.73 36.77
CA ARG A 510 -2.76 3.77 38.22
C ARG A 510 -2.89 2.39 38.84
#